data_AF-A0A537NDW6-F1
#
_entry.id   AF-A0A537NDW6-F1
#
_cell.length_a   1.000
_cell.length_b   1.000
_cell.length_c   1.000
_cell.angle_alpha   90.00
_cell.angle_beta   90.00
_cell.angle_gamma   90.00
#
_symmetry.space_group_name_H-M   'P 1'
#
loop_
_entity.id
_entity.type
_entity.pdbx_description
1 polymer ?
#
loop_
_entity_poly.entity_id
_entity_poly.type
_entity_poly.pdbx_seq_one_letter_code
_entity_poly.pdbx_strand_id
1 'polypeptide(L)'
;MADRCVGRTPRIERQLEVLQRPDTLLMDTQTLPIYGPKTPGRMVELQQRAVRLGGQYVLGTGFLGNGAVVVSDVNFIRIFPTRSLAAVTLGLVKLKPGSNPDQVATRLRALLPADTKVFTRAEIGKAEISYWQTKAPTGIIFGFGVVISIIAGAIILYGTLATQVTRQLPQYATLKAMGYSDGALRGIVVALALITAGIAYLPALAGTLMIYDRLRIAARLPIDMTAARVVGVLAIMLAMAAGSALLAVGKATRADPADLF
;
A
#
# COMPACT_ATOMS: atom_id res chain seq x y z
N MET A 1 -7.65 12.53 3.70
CA MET A 1 -6.98 12.68 5.02
C MET A 1 -5.44 12.64 4.88
N ALA A 2 -4.89 13.30 3.86
CA ALA A 2 -3.49 13.14 3.42
C ALA A 2 -2.63 14.37 3.73
N ASP A 3 -2.63 14.82 5.00
CA ASP A 3 -1.88 16.03 5.38
C ASP A 3 -1.23 15.94 6.77
N ARG A 4 -0.74 14.75 7.16
CA ARG A 4 0.06 14.60 8.38
C ARG A 4 1.55 14.62 8.03
N CYS A 5 2.05 15.85 8.01
CA CYS A 5 3.44 16.20 7.80
C CYS A 5 4.38 15.62 8.87
N VAL A 6 5.29 14.73 8.48
CA VAL A 6 6.40 14.22 9.30
C VAL A 6 7.32 15.34 9.82
N GLY A 7 7.45 16.46 9.09
CA GLY A 7 8.30 17.60 9.48
C GLY A 7 7.62 18.69 10.33
N ARG A 8 6.31 18.58 10.59
CA ARG A 8 5.57 19.44 11.51
C ARG A 8 4.63 18.56 12.31
N THR A 9 5.18 17.88 13.30
CA THR A 9 4.33 17.38 14.36
C THR A 9 4.26 18.51 15.39
N PRO A 10 3.18 19.30 15.48
CA PRO A 10 3.07 20.41 16.45
C PRO A 10 3.33 19.97 17.90
N ARG A 11 3.29 18.66 18.17
CA ARG A 11 3.62 18.04 19.44
C ARG A 11 5.13 17.96 19.73
N ILE A 12 5.99 17.79 18.72
CA ILE A 12 7.46 17.79 18.88
C ILE A 12 7.96 19.22 19.09
N GLU A 13 7.48 20.18 18.29
CA GLU A 13 7.88 21.59 18.41
C GLU A 13 7.56 22.16 19.81
N ARG A 14 6.44 21.74 20.43
CA ARG A 14 6.07 22.14 21.80
C ARG A 14 6.93 21.48 22.90
N GLN A 15 7.78 20.52 22.55
CA GLN A 15 8.61 19.75 23.49
C GLN A 15 10.11 19.93 23.23
N LEU A 16 10.49 20.93 22.43
CA LEU A 16 11.89 21.26 22.13
C LEU A 16 12.70 21.55 23.41
N GLU A 17 12.12 22.26 24.38
CA GLU A 17 12.77 22.54 25.69
C GLU A 17 13.07 21.26 26.48
N VAL A 18 12.25 20.22 26.33
CA VAL A 18 12.45 18.93 26.99
C VAL A 18 13.64 18.19 26.38
N LEU A 19 13.83 18.28 25.05
CA LEU A 19 14.94 17.67 24.34
C LEU A 19 16.31 18.31 24.64
N GLN A 20 16.33 19.56 25.09
CA GLN A 20 17.55 20.25 25.51
C GLN A 20 18.09 19.75 26.85
N ARG A 21 17.26 19.06 27.65
CA ARG A 21 17.71 18.48 28.92
C ARG A 21 18.69 17.34 28.67
N PRO A 22 19.71 17.17 29.53
CA PRO A 22 20.66 16.08 29.38
C PRO A 22 19.97 14.72 29.48
N ASP A 23 20.42 13.77 28.68
CA ASP A 23 19.97 12.36 28.71
C ASP A 23 18.46 12.22 28.56
N THR A 24 17.84 13.05 27.73
CA THR A 24 16.38 13.06 27.54
C THR A 24 16.00 12.72 26.11
N LEU A 25 14.96 11.90 25.96
CA LEU A 25 14.37 11.52 24.67
C LEU A 25 12.86 11.72 24.63
N LEU A 26 12.33 11.90 23.43
CA LEU A 26 10.91 11.75 23.14
C LEU A 26 10.67 10.43 22.43
N MET A 27 9.56 9.76 22.74
CA MET A 27 9.23 8.45 22.17
C MET A 27 7.92 8.49 21.39
N ASP A 28 7.87 7.81 20.25
CA ASP A 28 6.63 7.68 19.50
C ASP A 28 5.65 6.76 20.25
N THR A 29 4.42 7.24 20.44
CA THR A 29 3.31 6.49 21.01
C THR A 29 3.02 5.18 20.28
N GLN A 30 3.28 5.12 18.97
CA GLN A 30 3.03 3.92 18.16
C GLN A 30 4.14 2.87 18.25
N THR A 31 5.26 3.16 18.93
CA THR A 31 6.34 2.18 19.20
C THR A 31 5.77 0.90 19.82
N LEU A 32 6.28 -0.27 19.42
CA LEU A 32 5.76 -1.56 19.87
C LEU A 32 5.75 -1.69 21.41
N PRO A 33 4.78 -2.44 21.97
CA PRO A 33 4.71 -2.69 23.42
C PRO A 33 5.92 -3.44 23.99
N ILE A 34 6.68 -4.16 23.16
CA ILE A 34 7.86 -4.93 23.58
C ILE A 34 8.95 -4.07 24.23
N TYR A 35 9.01 -2.77 23.91
CA TYR A 35 9.93 -1.81 24.52
C TYR A 35 9.45 -1.28 25.87
N GLY A 36 8.36 -1.83 26.41
CA GLY A 36 7.80 -1.49 27.71
C GLY A 36 6.92 -0.24 27.72
N PRO A 37 6.38 0.09 28.91
CA PRO A 37 5.59 1.30 29.15
C PRO A 37 6.32 2.59 28.78
N LYS A 38 5.63 3.47 28.04
CA LYS A 38 6.17 4.72 27.46
C LYS A 38 5.91 5.93 28.35
N THR A 39 5.76 5.75 29.66
CA THR A 39 5.34 6.80 30.59
C THR A 39 6.42 7.88 30.72
N PRO A 40 6.09 9.18 30.52
CA PRO A 40 7.02 10.27 30.76
C PRO A 40 7.58 10.25 32.19
N GLY A 41 8.85 10.63 32.36
CA GLY A 41 9.59 10.58 33.61
C GLY A 41 10.31 9.26 33.87
N ARG A 42 10.00 8.19 33.12
CA ARG A 42 10.65 6.90 33.26
C ARG A 42 12.08 6.93 32.73
N MET A 43 12.98 6.22 33.40
CA MET A 43 14.32 5.91 32.88
C MET A 43 14.24 4.68 31.96
N VAL A 44 14.78 4.81 30.76
CA VAL A 44 14.96 3.73 29.78
C VAL A 44 16.42 3.65 29.39
N GLU A 45 16.83 2.56 28.78
CA GLU A 45 18.21 2.35 28.36
C GLU A 45 18.31 2.32 26.84
N LEU A 46 19.20 3.15 26.28
CA LEU A 46 19.59 3.10 24.87
C LEU A 46 21.11 3.01 24.79
N GLN A 47 21.64 2.02 24.05
CA GLN A 47 23.09 1.81 23.90
C GLN A 47 23.84 1.82 25.23
N GLN A 48 23.36 1.06 26.22
CA GLN A 48 23.97 0.97 27.56
C GLN A 48 24.00 2.30 28.33
N ARG A 49 23.18 3.27 27.92
CA ARG A 49 23.05 4.58 28.55
C ARG A 49 21.64 4.77 29.09
N ALA A 50 21.55 5.09 30.38
CA ALA A 50 20.30 5.48 31.01
C ALA A 50 19.86 6.87 30.51
N VAL A 51 18.67 6.93 29.93
CA VAL A 51 18.05 8.12 29.37
C VAL A 51 16.61 8.25 29.84
N ARG A 52 16.18 9.47 30.14
CA ARG A 52 14.84 9.79 30.62
C ARG A 52 13.88 9.98 29.46
N LEU A 53 12.72 9.36 29.55
CA LEU A 53 11.61 9.62 28.64
C LEU A 53 10.97 10.96 29.02
N GLY A 54 11.29 12.02 28.28
CA GLY A 54 10.82 13.38 28.56
C GLY A 54 9.39 13.65 28.08
N GLY A 55 8.92 12.88 27.10
CA GLY A 55 7.59 13.06 26.53
C GLY A 55 7.29 12.09 25.40
N GLN A 56 6.12 12.26 24.81
CA GLN A 56 5.62 11.42 23.73
C GLN A 56 5.17 12.26 22.54
N TYR A 57 5.39 11.72 21.35
CA TYR A 57 4.86 12.27 20.09
C TYR A 57 4.13 11.18 19.29
N VAL A 58 3.45 11.58 18.22
CA VAL A 58 2.75 10.66 17.32
C VAL A 58 3.29 10.88 15.92
N LEU A 59 4.00 9.90 15.38
CA LEU A 59 4.47 9.91 13.99
C LEU A 59 4.04 8.64 13.26
N GLY A 60 4.24 7.49 13.89
CA GLY A 60 4.13 6.18 13.30
C GLY A 60 5.49 5.65 12.86
N THR A 61 5.77 4.40 13.19
CA THR A 61 7.07 3.75 12.93
C THR A 61 7.14 3.06 11.57
N GLY A 62 6.08 3.17 10.76
CA GLY A 62 6.01 2.58 9.42
C GLY A 62 5.97 1.05 9.43
N PHE A 63 6.38 0.43 8.32
CA PHE A 63 6.30 -1.03 8.14
C PHE A 63 7.42 -1.82 8.84
N LEU A 64 8.61 -1.22 9.01
CA LEU A 64 9.80 -1.91 9.56
C LEU A 64 10.31 -1.31 10.87
N GLY A 65 9.82 -0.13 11.28
CA GLY A 65 10.23 0.47 12.53
C GLY A 65 9.51 -0.21 13.69
N ASN A 66 10.25 -0.89 14.56
CA ASN A 66 9.72 -1.44 15.80
C ASN A 66 9.51 -0.34 16.86
N GLY A 67 10.23 0.78 16.73
CA GLY A 67 10.14 1.94 17.60
C GLY A 67 10.79 3.18 16.98
N ALA A 68 10.39 4.35 17.44
CA ALA A 68 10.99 5.61 17.05
C ALA A 68 11.20 6.51 18.27
N VAL A 69 12.38 7.14 18.32
CA VAL A 69 12.75 8.11 19.33
C VAL A 69 13.35 9.35 18.68
N VAL A 70 13.17 10.49 19.34
CA VAL A 70 13.80 11.76 18.97
C VAL A 70 14.64 12.23 20.15
N VAL A 71 15.86 12.67 19.85
CA VAL A 71 16.82 13.23 20.81
C VAL A 71 17.43 14.50 20.21
N SER A 72 18.02 15.34 21.06
CA SER A 72 18.88 16.43 20.59
C SER A 72 20.18 15.87 19.99
N ASP A 73 20.86 16.68 19.18
CA ASP A 73 22.20 16.41 18.65
C ASP A 73 23.22 16.11 19.75
N VAL A 74 23.21 16.89 20.84
CA VAL A 74 24.08 16.66 22.00
C VAL A 74 23.79 15.30 22.65
N ASN A 75 22.53 14.97 22.89
CA ASN A 75 22.17 13.67 23.47
C ASN A 75 22.46 12.52 22.50
N PHE A 76 22.32 12.73 21.18
CA PHE A 76 22.63 11.73 20.17
C PHE A 76 24.11 11.30 20.24
N ILE A 77 25.05 12.24 20.31
CA ILE A 77 26.49 11.91 20.41
C ILE A 77 26.83 11.28 21.76
N ARG A 78 26.15 11.68 22.84
CA ARG A 78 26.33 11.04 24.17
C ARG A 78 25.85 9.58 24.19
N ILE A 79 24.82 9.24 23.42
CA ILE A 79 24.29 7.87 23.27
C ILE A 79 25.13 7.07 22.26
N PHE A 80 25.61 7.72 21.19
CA PHE A 80 26.37 7.10 20.10
C PHE A 80 27.73 7.80 19.91
N PRO A 81 28.71 7.56 20.79
CA PRO A 81 29.98 8.28 20.78
C PRO A 81 30.84 8.00 19.55
N THR A 82 30.58 6.89 18.84
CA THR A 82 31.27 6.53 17.59
C THR A 82 30.71 7.25 16.36
N ARG A 83 29.61 7.99 16.49
CA ARG A 83 29.03 8.81 15.43
C ARG A 83 29.52 10.24 15.53
N SER A 84 29.66 10.91 14.38
CA SER A 84 30.01 12.33 14.29
C SER A 84 28.82 13.14 13.80
N LEU A 85 28.66 14.37 14.31
CA LEU A 85 27.68 15.33 13.80
C LEU A 85 27.99 15.78 12.37
N ALA A 86 29.22 15.60 11.89
CA ALA A 86 29.58 15.85 10.50
C ALA A 86 29.00 14.80 9.54
N ALA A 87 28.65 13.61 10.02
CA ALA A 87 28.11 12.51 9.22
C ALA A 87 26.57 12.55 9.17
N VAL A 88 26.01 13.60 8.57
CA VAL A 88 24.56 13.79 8.47
C VAL A 88 23.97 12.87 7.40
N THR A 89 23.00 12.04 7.79
CA THR A 89 22.29 11.15 6.85
C THR A 89 21.15 11.84 6.11
N LEU A 90 20.52 12.84 6.73
CA LEU A 90 19.39 13.58 6.15
C LEU A 90 19.43 15.05 6.59
N GLY A 91 19.44 15.97 5.62
CA GLY A 91 19.31 17.41 5.86
C GLY A 91 17.93 17.91 5.45
N LEU A 92 17.34 18.79 6.27
CA LEU A 92 16.07 19.45 5.95
C LEU A 92 16.31 20.93 5.63
N VAL A 93 15.93 21.35 4.41
CA VAL A 93 15.99 22.75 4.00
C VAL A 93 14.58 23.34 3.99
N LYS A 94 14.35 24.37 4.80
CA LYS A 94 13.08 25.10 4.84
C LYS A 94 13.14 26.30 3.90
N LEU A 95 12.26 26.30 2.91
CA LEU A 95 12.17 27.39 1.95
C LEU A 95 11.39 28.58 2.53
N LYS A 96 11.75 29.79 2.10
CA LYS A 96 10.95 30.98 2.37
C LYS A 96 9.61 30.90 1.62
N PRO A 97 8.51 31.42 2.18
CA PRO A 97 7.23 31.48 1.48
C PRO A 97 7.38 32.11 0.09
N GLY A 98 6.69 31.56 -0.92
CA GLY A 98 6.76 32.03 -2.31
C GLY A 98 7.95 31.51 -3.14
N SER A 99 8.88 30.75 -2.55
CA SER A 99 9.97 30.12 -3.31
C SER A 99 9.49 28.91 -4.09
N ASN A 100 9.94 28.74 -5.34
CA ASN A 100 9.67 27.54 -6.13
C ASN A 100 10.58 26.37 -5.68
N PRO A 101 10.03 25.27 -5.13
CA PRO A 101 10.83 24.16 -4.62
C PRO A 101 11.69 23.46 -5.68
N ASP A 102 11.19 23.33 -6.91
CA ASP A 102 11.89 22.62 -8.00
C ASP A 102 13.10 23.42 -8.50
N GLN A 103 12.96 24.75 -8.56
CA GLN A 103 14.09 25.63 -8.90
C GLN A 103 15.16 25.59 -7.83
N VAL A 104 14.77 25.63 -6.54
CA VAL A 104 15.74 25.55 -5.44
C VAL A 104 16.42 24.19 -5.41
N ALA A 105 15.68 23.10 -5.59
CA ALA A 105 16.26 21.76 -5.65
C ALA A 105 17.27 21.63 -6.81
N THR A 106 16.95 22.15 -7.99
CA THR A 106 17.87 22.17 -9.13
C THR A 106 19.16 22.93 -8.81
N ARG A 107 19.05 24.11 -8.18
CA ARG A 107 20.24 24.89 -7.75
C ARG A 107 21.07 24.14 -6.71
N LEU A 108 20.42 23.52 -5.72
CA LEU A 108 21.11 22.74 -4.69
C LEU A 108 21.83 21.52 -5.27
N ARG A 109 21.24 20.83 -6.27
CA ARG A 109 21.90 19.72 -6.97
C ARG A 109 23.15 20.15 -7.72
N ALA A 110 23.20 21.39 -8.22
CA ALA A 110 24.37 21.93 -8.91
C ALA A 110 25.48 22.37 -7.94
N LEU A 111 25.11 22.75 -6.70
CA LEU A 111 26.06 23.23 -5.69
C LEU A 111 26.65 22.09 -4.83
N LEU A 112 25.88 21.03 -4.61
CA LEU A 112 26.27 19.92 -3.75
C LEU A 112 27.06 18.85 -4.52
N PRO A 113 27.95 18.10 -3.83
CA PRO A 113 28.70 17.04 -4.47
C PRO A 113 27.79 15.90 -4.95
N ALA A 114 28.30 15.10 -5.89
CA ALA A 114 27.55 14.02 -6.54
C ALA A 114 27.11 12.88 -5.60
N ASP A 115 27.67 12.82 -4.38
CA ASP A 115 27.29 11.87 -3.33
C ASP A 115 25.96 12.24 -2.63
N THR A 116 25.47 13.47 -2.84
CA THR A 116 24.32 14.02 -2.13
C THR A 116 23.08 14.03 -3.02
N LYS A 117 22.02 13.35 -2.57
CA LYS A 117 20.72 13.35 -3.26
C LYS A 117 19.81 14.43 -2.71
N VAL A 118 19.43 15.37 -3.55
CA VAL A 118 18.47 16.42 -3.22
C VAL A 118 17.09 16.06 -3.76
N PHE A 119 16.13 15.98 -2.84
CA PHE A 119 14.73 15.73 -3.16
C PHE A 119 13.86 16.89 -2.69
N THR A 120 12.90 17.29 -3.53
CA THR A 120 11.76 18.07 -3.06
C THR A 120 10.83 17.18 -2.22
N ARG A 121 9.91 17.81 -1.49
CA ARG A 121 8.93 17.09 -0.68
C ARG A 121 8.05 16.13 -1.49
N ALA A 122 7.74 16.48 -2.74
CA ALA A 122 6.97 15.60 -3.63
C ALA A 122 7.83 14.46 -4.18
N GLU A 123 9.08 14.75 -4.53
CA GLU A 123 10.01 13.76 -5.07
C GLU A 123 10.40 12.71 -4.03
N ILE A 124 10.69 13.10 -2.78
CA ILE A 124 11.08 12.14 -1.74
C ILE A 124 9.96 11.14 -1.47
N GLY A 125 8.70 11.58 -1.49
CA GLY A 125 7.55 10.69 -1.35
C GLY A 125 7.44 9.69 -2.50
N LYS A 126 7.64 10.14 -3.75
CA LYS A 126 7.65 9.23 -4.92
C LYS A 126 8.82 8.25 -4.88
N ALA A 127 10.01 8.73 -4.51
CA ALA A 127 11.21 7.91 -4.38
C ALA A 127 11.04 6.84 -3.29
N GLU A 128 10.44 7.20 -2.17
CA GLU A 128 10.13 6.28 -1.07
C GLU A 128 9.10 5.22 -1.51
N ILE A 129 7.98 5.63 -2.12
CA ILE A 129 6.98 4.69 -2.67
C ILE A 129 7.63 3.72 -3.65
N SER A 130 8.42 4.23 -4.59
CA SER A 130 9.10 3.41 -5.60
C SER A 130 10.10 2.43 -4.97
N TYR A 131 10.87 2.87 -3.97
CA TYR A 131 11.78 2.01 -3.22
C TYR A 131 11.02 0.86 -2.54
N TRP A 132 9.92 1.16 -1.84
CA TRP A 132 9.12 0.14 -1.16
C TRP A 132 8.41 -0.82 -2.12
N GLN A 133 8.07 -0.39 -3.33
CA GLN A 133 7.42 -1.23 -4.34
C GLN A 133 8.40 -2.13 -5.09
N THR A 134 9.59 -1.62 -5.42
CA THR A 134 10.50 -2.29 -6.38
C THR A 134 11.74 -2.89 -5.73
N LYS A 135 12.16 -2.39 -4.56
CA LYS A 135 13.41 -2.81 -3.91
C LYS A 135 13.19 -3.47 -2.56
N ALA A 136 12.14 -3.10 -1.83
CA ALA A 136 11.82 -3.76 -0.58
C ALA A 136 11.19 -5.14 -0.84
N PRO A 137 11.61 -6.20 -0.13
CA PRO A 137 11.05 -7.56 -0.27
C PRO A 137 9.52 -7.58 -0.09
N THR A 138 9.01 -6.74 0.81
CA THR A 138 7.57 -6.58 1.07
C THR A 138 6.78 -6.27 -0.21
N GLY A 139 7.20 -5.25 -0.97
CA GLY A 139 6.49 -4.84 -2.19
C GLY A 139 6.52 -5.92 -3.26
N ILE A 140 7.67 -6.59 -3.40
CA ILE A 140 7.87 -7.68 -4.36
C ILE A 140 6.95 -8.86 -4.04
N ILE A 141 6.93 -9.32 -2.78
CA ILE A 141 6.10 -10.47 -2.34
C ILE A 141 4.61 -10.18 -2.51
N PHE A 142 4.13 -9.02 -2.07
CA PHE A 142 2.73 -8.65 -2.25
C PHE A 142 2.38 -8.50 -3.74
N GLY A 143 3.27 -7.94 -4.55
CA GLY A 143 3.10 -7.83 -6.00
C GLY A 143 2.91 -9.19 -6.68
N PHE A 144 3.79 -10.15 -6.39
CA PHE A 144 3.64 -11.53 -6.87
C PHE A 144 2.34 -12.17 -6.37
N GLY A 145 1.97 -11.94 -5.11
CA GLY A 145 0.70 -12.41 -4.56
C GLY A 145 -0.52 -11.91 -5.34
N VAL A 146 -0.52 -10.64 -5.77
CA VAL A 146 -1.58 -10.07 -6.61
C VAL A 146 -1.61 -10.76 -7.98
N VAL A 147 -0.46 -10.95 -8.64
CA VAL A 147 -0.38 -11.61 -9.95
C VAL A 147 -0.89 -13.05 -9.87
N ILE A 148 -0.44 -13.80 -8.87
CA ILE A 148 -0.88 -15.19 -8.64
C ILE A 148 -2.39 -15.24 -8.37
N SER A 149 -2.91 -14.32 -7.57
CA SER A 149 -4.35 -14.25 -7.27
C SER A 149 -5.20 -13.95 -8.51
N ILE A 150 -4.72 -13.07 -9.39
CA ILE A 150 -5.39 -12.76 -10.67
C ILE A 150 -5.39 -14.01 -11.57
N ILE A 151 -4.26 -14.69 -11.72
CA ILE A 151 -4.16 -15.89 -12.57
C ILE A 151 -5.05 -17.01 -12.02
N ALA A 152 -4.96 -17.31 -10.73
CA ALA A 152 -5.78 -18.33 -10.09
C ALA A 152 -7.28 -18.00 -10.20
N GLY A 153 -7.65 -16.73 -9.98
CA GLY A 153 -9.01 -16.25 -10.16
C GLY A 153 -9.51 -16.42 -11.60
N ALA A 154 -8.69 -16.11 -12.60
CA ALA A 154 -9.03 -16.28 -14.01
C ALA A 154 -9.28 -17.76 -14.37
N ILE A 155 -8.44 -18.66 -13.86
CA ILE A 155 -8.58 -20.11 -14.09
C ILE A 155 -9.88 -20.63 -13.48
N ILE A 156 -10.18 -20.28 -12.23
CA ILE A 156 -11.41 -20.72 -11.54
C ILE A 156 -12.65 -20.15 -12.24
N LEU A 157 -12.60 -18.88 -12.62
CA LEU A 157 -13.72 -18.21 -13.30
C LEU A 157 -13.97 -18.83 -14.67
N TYR A 158 -12.92 -19.08 -15.46
CA TYR A 158 -13.03 -19.78 -16.74
C TYR A 158 -13.63 -21.18 -16.56
N GLY A 159 -13.11 -21.97 -15.61
CA GLY A 159 -13.63 -23.32 -15.36
C GLY A 159 -15.11 -23.33 -14.96
N THR A 160 -15.51 -22.39 -14.11
CA THR A 160 -16.90 -22.23 -13.68
C THR A 160 -17.81 -21.83 -14.84
N LEU A 161 -17.43 -20.80 -15.62
CA LEU A 161 -18.20 -20.33 -16.77
C LEU A 161 -18.27 -21.37 -17.88
N ALA A 162 -17.16 -22.04 -18.20
CA ALA A 162 -17.15 -23.12 -19.19
C ALA A 162 -18.11 -24.24 -18.79
N THR A 163 -18.10 -24.65 -17.52
CA THR A 163 -19.04 -25.67 -17.01
C THR A 163 -20.49 -25.20 -17.11
N GLN A 164 -20.78 -23.93 -16.79
CA GLN A 164 -22.14 -23.37 -16.92
C GLN A 164 -22.60 -23.30 -18.37
N VAL A 165 -21.75 -22.84 -19.29
CA VAL A 165 -22.05 -22.75 -20.73
C VAL A 165 -22.29 -24.15 -21.30
N THR A 166 -21.44 -25.12 -21.00
CA THR A 166 -21.61 -26.51 -21.47
C THR A 166 -22.93 -27.11 -21.00
N ARG A 167 -23.35 -26.87 -19.76
CA ARG A 167 -24.65 -27.34 -19.24
C ARG A 167 -25.85 -26.70 -19.94
N GLN A 168 -25.68 -25.50 -20.48
CA GLN A 168 -26.73 -24.75 -21.17
C GLN A 168 -26.65 -24.86 -22.70
N LEU A 169 -25.71 -25.65 -23.24
CA LEU A 169 -25.57 -25.90 -24.68
C LEU A 169 -26.89 -26.32 -25.36
N PRO A 170 -27.73 -27.20 -24.77
CA PRO A 170 -29.02 -27.54 -25.39
C PRO A 170 -29.92 -26.33 -25.59
N GLN A 171 -29.97 -25.41 -24.62
CA GLN A 171 -30.75 -24.17 -24.71
C GLN A 171 -30.16 -23.22 -25.76
N TYR A 172 -28.83 -23.19 -25.86
CA TYR A 172 -28.10 -22.42 -26.87
C TYR A 172 -28.42 -22.92 -28.29
N ALA A 173 -28.51 -24.24 -28.48
CA ALA A 173 -28.89 -24.86 -29.75
C ALA A 173 -30.34 -24.52 -30.14
N THR A 174 -31.28 -24.51 -29.20
CA THR A 174 -32.67 -24.10 -29.45
C THR A 174 -32.77 -22.62 -29.86
N LEU A 175 -32.06 -21.72 -29.16
CA LEU A 175 -32.03 -20.30 -29.52
C LEU A 175 -31.44 -20.07 -30.92
N LYS A 176 -30.38 -20.82 -31.26
CA LYS A 176 -29.77 -20.78 -32.60
C LYS A 176 -30.74 -21.30 -33.68
N ALA A 177 -31.49 -22.37 -33.38
CA ALA A 177 -32.52 -22.89 -34.28
C ALA A 177 -33.69 -21.91 -34.52
N MET A 178 -33.96 -21.01 -33.56
CA MET A 178 -34.91 -19.91 -33.72
C MET A 178 -34.35 -18.70 -34.50
N GLY A 179 -33.11 -18.76 -34.97
CA GLY A 179 -32.50 -17.72 -35.82
C GLY A 179 -31.63 -16.68 -35.09
N TYR A 180 -31.29 -16.89 -33.82
CA TYR A 180 -30.36 -15.99 -33.11
C TYR A 180 -28.94 -16.08 -33.66
N SER A 181 -28.28 -14.93 -33.83
CA SER A 181 -26.89 -14.85 -34.27
C SER A 181 -25.91 -15.21 -33.14
N ASP A 182 -24.77 -15.81 -33.51
CA ASP A 182 -23.72 -16.17 -32.54
C ASP A 182 -23.22 -14.95 -31.73
N GLY A 183 -23.30 -13.74 -32.31
CA GLY A 183 -22.96 -12.49 -31.63
C GLY A 183 -23.98 -12.10 -30.56
N ALA A 184 -25.28 -12.23 -30.83
CA ALA A 184 -26.33 -11.95 -29.86
C ALA A 184 -26.22 -12.88 -28.65
N LEU A 185 -25.99 -14.16 -28.89
CA LEU A 185 -25.81 -15.16 -27.84
C LEU A 185 -24.54 -14.93 -27.01
N ARG A 186 -23.41 -14.58 -27.63
CA ARG A 186 -22.19 -14.14 -26.91
C ARG A 186 -22.47 -12.93 -26.02
N GLY A 187 -23.24 -11.97 -26.50
CA GLY A 187 -23.64 -10.78 -25.74
C GLY A 187 -24.42 -11.13 -24.46
N ILE A 188 -25.36 -12.08 -24.54
CA ILE A 188 -26.14 -12.56 -23.39
C ILE A 188 -25.22 -13.19 -22.33
N VAL A 189 -24.30 -14.07 -22.74
CA VAL A 189 -23.39 -14.74 -21.79
C VAL A 189 -22.44 -13.74 -21.14
N VAL A 190 -21.91 -12.78 -21.90
CA VAL A 190 -21.06 -11.72 -21.35
C VAL A 190 -21.84 -10.85 -20.37
N ALA A 191 -23.08 -10.45 -20.70
CA ALA A 191 -23.91 -9.67 -19.79
C ALA A 191 -24.19 -10.43 -18.48
N LEU A 192 -24.53 -11.72 -18.56
CA LEU A 192 -24.72 -12.56 -17.39
C LEU A 192 -23.45 -12.66 -16.53
N ALA A 193 -22.29 -12.87 -17.16
CA ALA A 193 -21.01 -12.93 -16.47
C ALA A 193 -20.67 -11.61 -15.76
N LEU A 194 -20.92 -10.46 -16.40
CA LEU A 194 -20.68 -9.14 -15.82
C LEU A 194 -21.61 -8.85 -14.65
N ILE A 195 -22.90 -9.18 -14.76
CA ILE A 195 -23.87 -9.04 -13.66
C ILE A 195 -23.45 -9.91 -12.48
N THR A 196 -23.10 -11.17 -12.74
CA THR A 196 -22.68 -12.12 -11.70
C THR A 196 -21.41 -11.63 -10.99
N ALA A 197 -20.43 -11.14 -11.75
CA ALA A 197 -19.21 -10.56 -11.19
C ALA A 197 -19.50 -9.31 -10.35
N GLY A 198 -20.39 -8.44 -10.82
CA GLY A 198 -20.81 -7.24 -10.08
C GLY A 198 -21.49 -7.58 -8.76
N ILE A 199 -22.38 -8.57 -8.74
CA ILE A 199 -23.03 -9.04 -7.52
C ILE A 199 -22.02 -9.68 -6.57
N ALA A 200 -21.12 -10.53 -7.07
CA ALA A 200 -20.09 -11.20 -6.27
C ALA A 200 -19.06 -10.21 -5.67
N TYR A 201 -18.83 -9.08 -6.33
CA TYR A 201 -17.93 -8.04 -5.84
C TYR A 201 -18.40 -7.41 -4.52
N LEU A 202 -19.71 -7.27 -4.30
CA LEU A 202 -20.25 -6.64 -3.09
C LEU A 202 -19.89 -7.38 -1.79
N PRO A 203 -20.17 -8.69 -1.63
CA PRO A 203 -19.76 -9.43 -0.44
C PRO A 203 -18.24 -9.55 -0.34
N ALA A 204 -17.52 -9.64 -1.46
CA ALA A 204 -16.06 -9.66 -1.47
C ALA A 204 -15.47 -8.34 -0.93
N LEU A 205 -16.03 -7.20 -1.33
CA LEU A 205 -15.64 -5.89 -0.83
C LEU A 205 -15.94 -5.76 0.66
N ALA A 206 -17.13 -6.18 1.12
CA ALA A 206 -17.49 -6.17 2.52
C ALA A 206 -16.53 -7.02 3.39
N GLY A 207 -16.21 -8.23 2.94
CA GLY A 207 -15.23 -9.09 3.59
C GLY A 207 -13.83 -8.46 3.64
N THR A 208 -13.41 -7.83 2.54
CA THR A 208 -12.12 -7.14 2.46
C THR A 208 -12.06 -5.95 3.42
N LEU A 209 -13.11 -5.13 3.49
CA LEU A 209 -13.19 -4.01 4.44
C LEU A 209 -13.09 -4.49 5.89
N MET A 210 -13.73 -5.60 6.23
CA MET A 210 -13.62 -6.21 7.55
C MET A 210 -12.19 -6.66 7.86
N ILE A 211 -11.52 -7.31 6.90
CA ILE A 211 -10.12 -7.72 7.05
C ILE A 211 -9.21 -6.49 7.22
N TYR A 212 -9.41 -5.44 6.42
CA TYR A 212 -8.63 -4.21 6.50
C TYR A 212 -8.73 -3.55 7.87
N ASP A 213 -9.93 -3.48 8.46
CA ASP A 213 -10.13 -2.89 9.78
C ASP A 213 -9.40 -3.69 10.86
N ARG A 214 -9.53 -5.03 10.83
CA ARG A 214 -8.82 -5.91 11.77
C ARG A 214 -7.31 -5.85 11.59
N LEU A 215 -6.83 -5.80 10.36
CA LEU A 215 -5.40 -5.75 10.04
C LEU A 215 -4.79 -4.41 10.46
N ARG A 216 -5.52 -3.30 10.30
CA ARG A 216 -5.10 -1.97 10.78
C ARG A 216 -4.88 -1.97 12.29
N ILE A 217 -5.77 -2.60 13.05
CA ILE A 217 -5.67 -2.68 14.52
C ILE A 217 -4.50 -3.59 14.93
N ALA A 218 -4.40 -4.77 14.32
CA ALA A 218 -3.40 -5.79 14.68
C ALA A 218 -1.98 -5.41 14.25
N ALA A 219 -1.81 -4.95 13.01
CA ALA A 219 -0.50 -4.62 12.45
C ALA A 219 -0.07 -3.18 12.73
N ARG A 220 -0.98 -2.31 13.21
CA ARG A 220 -0.75 -0.86 13.41
C ARG A 220 -0.25 -0.13 12.16
N LEU A 221 -0.48 -0.72 10.99
CA LEU A 221 -0.09 -0.13 9.71
C LEU A 221 -1.21 0.79 9.22
N PRO A 222 -0.90 2.01 8.77
CA PRO A 222 -1.87 2.89 8.11
C PRO A 222 -2.16 2.37 6.69
N ILE A 223 -2.87 1.26 6.59
CA ILE A 223 -3.33 0.68 5.33
C ILE A 223 -4.73 1.23 5.05
N ASP A 224 -4.80 2.23 4.18
CA ASP A 224 -6.07 2.82 3.80
C ASP A 224 -6.66 2.14 2.54
N MET A 225 -7.98 1.88 2.57
CA MET A 225 -8.72 1.49 1.37
C MET A 225 -9.03 2.77 0.56
N THR A 226 -8.41 2.91 -0.61
CA THR A 226 -8.63 4.07 -1.48
C THR A 226 -9.70 3.74 -2.53
N ALA A 227 -10.50 4.74 -2.91
CA ALA A 227 -11.50 4.58 -3.97
C ALA A 227 -10.88 4.08 -5.28
N ALA A 228 -9.66 4.54 -5.61
CA ALA A 228 -8.92 4.07 -6.78
C ALA A 228 -8.61 2.56 -6.73
N ARG A 229 -8.31 1.99 -5.55
CA ARG A 229 -8.09 0.54 -5.40
C ARG A 229 -9.38 -0.24 -5.58
N VAL A 230 -10.47 0.23 -4.96
CA VAL A 230 -11.80 -0.38 -5.08
C VAL A 230 -12.22 -0.46 -6.55
N VAL A 231 -12.20 0.68 -7.25
CA VAL A 231 -12.56 0.75 -8.68
C VAL A 231 -11.58 -0.04 -9.55
N GLY A 232 -10.27 0.02 -9.28
CA GLY A 232 -9.27 -0.72 -10.04
C GLY A 232 -9.46 -2.24 -9.96
N VAL A 233 -9.73 -2.78 -8.78
CA VAL A 233 -10.00 -4.21 -8.59
C VAL A 233 -11.30 -4.62 -9.27
N LEU A 234 -12.36 -3.79 -9.17
CA LEU A 234 -13.62 -4.04 -9.88
C LEU A 234 -13.39 -4.08 -11.41
N ALA A 235 -12.63 -3.14 -11.97
CA ALA A 235 -12.34 -3.10 -13.39
C ALA A 235 -11.58 -4.36 -13.86
N ILE A 236 -10.58 -4.82 -13.09
CA ILE A 236 -9.84 -6.06 -13.38
C ILE A 236 -10.78 -7.27 -13.32
N MET A 237 -11.65 -7.35 -12.31
CA MET A 237 -12.62 -8.44 -12.15
C MET A 237 -13.60 -8.49 -13.34
N LEU A 238 -14.15 -7.34 -13.76
CA LEU A 238 -15.08 -7.27 -14.89
C LEU A 238 -14.39 -7.63 -16.22
N ALA A 239 -13.17 -7.13 -16.44
CA ALA A 239 -12.38 -7.48 -17.63
C ALA A 239 -12.09 -8.98 -17.69
N MET A 240 -11.72 -9.58 -16.55
CA MET A 240 -11.48 -11.01 -16.43
C MET A 240 -12.75 -11.82 -16.70
N ALA A 241 -13.90 -11.42 -16.13
CA ALA A 241 -15.18 -12.09 -16.35
C ALA A 241 -15.63 -12.03 -17.82
N ALA A 242 -15.53 -10.86 -18.46
CA ALA A 242 -15.84 -10.71 -19.88
C ALA A 242 -14.91 -11.58 -20.75
N GLY A 243 -13.61 -11.57 -20.48
CA GLY A 243 -12.63 -12.39 -21.20
C GLY A 243 -12.90 -13.89 -21.07
N SER A 244 -13.11 -14.37 -19.84
CA SER A 244 -13.43 -15.78 -19.57
C SER A 244 -14.75 -16.21 -20.23
N ALA A 245 -15.78 -15.36 -20.21
CA ALA A 245 -17.07 -15.63 -20.86
C ALA A 245 -16.94 -15.76 -22.38
N LEU A 246 -16.22 -14.84 -23.03
CA LEU A 246 -15.97 -14.89 -24.47
C LEU A 246 -15.20 -16.15 -24.89
N LEU A 247 -14.17 -16.53 -24.11
CA LEU A 247 -13.39 -17.74 -24.36
C LEU A 247 -14.22 -19.02 -24.16
N ALA A 248 -15.07 -19.05 -23.13
CA ALA A 248 -15.95 -20.18 -22.86
C ALA A 248 -16.95 -20.40 -24.00
N VAL A 249 -17.63 -19.35 -24.46
CA VAL A 249 -18.57 -19.42 -25.59
C VAL A 249 -17.84 -19.80 -26.87
N GLY A 250 -16.70 -19.18 -27.16
CA GLY A 250 -15.92 -19.48 -28.37
C GLY A 250 -15.53 -20.95 -28.46
N LYS A 251 -15.10 -21.55 -27.35
CA LYS A 251 -14.78 -22.99 -27.27
C LYS A 251 -16.04 -23.85 -27.40
N ALA A 252 -17.12 -23.49 -26.71
CA ALA A 252 -18.38 -24.23 -26.75
C ALA A 252 -19.03 -24.24 -28.14
N THR A 253 -18.89 -23.17 -28.93
CA THR A 253 -19.40 -23.09 -30.32
C THR A 253 -18.52 -23.77 -31.36
N ARG A 254 -17.26 -24.09 -31.02
CA ARG A 254 -16.33 -24.82 -31.89
C ARG A 254 -16.34 -26.32 -31.66
N ALA A 255 -16.92 -26.78 -30.55
CA ALA A 255 -17.19 -28.20 -30.36
C ALA A 255 -18.28 -28.61 -31.36
N ASP A 256 -17.98 -29.59 -32.21
CA ASP A 256 -18.87 -30.05 -33.26
C ASP A 256 -20.14 -30.64 -32.61
N PRO A 257 -21.36 -30.26 -33.04
CA PRO A 257 -22.59 -30.81 -32.48
C PRO A 257 -22.72 -32.34 -32.62
N ALA A 258 -21.85 -32.98 -33.42
CA ALA A 258 -21.76 -34.44 -33.54
C ALA A 258 -21.01 -35.12 -32.37
N ASP A 259 -20.20 -34.40 -31.59
CA ASP A 259 -19.48 -34.97 -30.42
C ASP A 259 -20.33 -34.97 -29.13
N LEU A 260 -21.54 -34.44 -29.18
CA LEU A 260 -22.43 -34.29 -28.03
C LEU A 260 -23.67 -35.22 -28.06
N PHE A 261 -23.73 -36.13 -29.03
CA PHE A 261 -24.74 -37.21 -29.13
C PHE A 261 -24.09 -38.58 -28.99
#